data_AF-A0A976LPZ5-F1
#
_entry.id   AF-A0A976LPZ5-F1
#
_cell.length_a   1.000
_cell.length_b   1.000
_cell.length_c   1.000
_cell.angle_alpha   90.00
_cell.angle_beta   90.00
_cell.angle_gamma   90.00
#
_symmetry.space_group_name_H-M   'P 1'
#
loop_
_entity.id
_entity.type
_entity.pdbx_description
1 polymer ?
#
loop_
_entity_poly.entity_id
_entity_poly.type
_entity_poly.pdbx_seq_one_letter_code
_entity_poly.pdbx_strand_id
1 'polypeptide(L)'
;MNIGPYSFDEYVHLVKSFHGHVAPGMIIGGIMVDTALNNTPAGDFFDALCETASCLPDAVQLLTPCTVGNGWLRIVNVGRYAVTFYEKYGGEGVRVYLDSSKLDSWPVIKEWFFKLKPKKEQDSKALFEQIHNAGTNPYSMQHVRVQPQFLEKRSKGSIALCPLCGEAYPSKDGEICLGCGNENPYTDIATPRSGAIEKAPTLQTISVRDAIGRSLLHDMTRIIPKSEKGPAFKTGHVVETDDIDLLLSMGKKTVYVEGNTSTDDDWVHEDEAALTLGRVMAGDGVTFTEVPSEGKVTFRAERNGLLVVDEERLINFNCVPDV
;
A
#
# COMPACT_ATOMS: atom_id res chain seq x y z
N MET A 1 -18.87 0.05 -36.69
CA MET A 1 -18.01 -1.07 -36.24
C MET A 1 -18.74 -1.86 -35.17
N ASN A 2 -18.41 -3.15 -34.98
CA ASN A 2 -18.90 -3.93 -33.85
C ASN A 2 -17.81 -4.04 -32.77
N ILE A 3 -18.23 -4.25 -31.53
CA ILE A 3 -17.36 -4.51 -30.38
C ILE A 3 -17.89 -5.78 -29.70
N GLY A 4 -17.22 -6.90 -29.93
CA GLY A 4 -17.73 -8.22 -29.55
C GLY A 4 -19.08 -8.49 -30.22
N PRO A 5 -20.10 -8.94 -29.47
CA PRO A 5 -21.43 -9.24 -30.02
C PRO A 5 -22.30 -7.98 -30.23
N TYR A 6 -21.82 -6.79 -29.87
CA TYR A 6 -22.61 -5.56 -29.88
C TYR A 6 -22.23 -4.64 -31.04
N SER A 7 -23.22 -3.94 -31.60
CA SER A 7 -22.94 -2.74 -32.39
C SER A 7 -22.29 -1.66 -31.51
N PHE A 8 -21.65 -0.67 -32.14
CA PHE A 8 -21.01 0.43 -31.40
C PHE A 8 -21.99 1.16 -30.46
N ASP A 9 -23.20 1.47 -30.92
CA ASP A 9 -24.19 2.19 -30.12
C ASP A 9 -24.74 1.34 -28.96
N GLU A 10 -24.94 0.03 -29.17
CA GLU A 10 -25.31 -0.90 -28.11
C GLU A 10 -24.21 -1.01 -27.05
N TYR A 11 -22.95 -1.08 -27.47
CA TYR A 11 -21.81 -1.10 -26.56
C TYR A 11 -21.72 0.21 -25.76
N VAL A 12 -21.91 1.36 -26.40
CA VAL A 12 -21.94 2.66 -25.71
C VAL A 12 -23.07 2.71 -24.67
N HIS A 13 -24.24 2.16 -24.98
CA HIS A 13 -25.34 2.04 -24.02
C HIS A 13 -24.98 1.15 -22.83
N LEU A 14 -24.37 -0.01 -23.11
CA LEU A 14 -23.91 -0.95 -22.09
C LEU A 14 -22.88 -0.31 -21.16
N VAL A 15 -21.89 0.38 -21.72
CA VAL A 15 -20.87 1.15 -20.97
C VAL A 15 -21.55 2.15 -20.05
N LYS A 16 -22.51 2.93 -20.55
CA LYS A 16 -23.23 3.92 -19.72
C LYS A 16 -23.97 3.26 -18.56
N SER A 17 -24.58 2.10 -18.78
CA SER A 17 -25.34 1.38 -17.75
C SER A 17 -24.46 0.77 -16.66
N PHE A 18 -23.28 0.27 -17.00
CA PHE A 18 -22.39 -0.43 -16.08
C PHE A 18 -21.35 0.48 -15.43
N HIS A 19 -20.70 1.34 -16.22
CA HIS A 19 -19.64 2.26 -15.78
C HIS A 19 -20.18 3.61 -15.28
N GLY A 20 -21.49 3.83 -15.37
CA GLY A 20 -22.19 5.06 -14.96
C GLY A 20 -22.04 6.25 -15.91
N HIS A 21 -21.06 6.23 -16.82
CA HIS A 21 -20.86 7.25 -17.84
C HIS A 21 -20.07 6.68 -19.04
N VAL A 22 -20.17 7.34 -20.19
CA VAL A 22 -19.42 6.95 -21.39
C VAL A 22 -18.01 7.54 -21.31
N ALA A 23 -17.06 6.76 -20.76
CA ALA A 23 -15.65 7.16 -20.69
C ALA A 23 -14.91 6.79 -21.99
N PRO A 24 -14.01 7.65 -22.53
CA PRO A 24 -13.22 7.30 -23.72
C PRO A 24 -12.40 6.02 -23.55
N GLY A 25 -11.87 5.79 -22.33
CA GLY A 25 -11.16 4.57 -21.98
C GLY A 25 -12.02 3.31 -22.11
N MET A 26 -13.33 3.39 -21.86
CA MET A 26 -14.23 2.24 -22.03
C MET A 26 -14.43 1.86 -23.50
N ILE A 27 -14.48 2.86 -24.39
CA ILE A 27 -14.62 2.62 -25.84
C ILE A 27 -13.32 2.04 -26.41
N ILE A 28 -12.19 2.66 -26.08
CA ILE A 28 -10.85 2.17 -26.43
C ILE A 28 -10.64 0.76 -25.88
N GLY A 29 -10.97 0.53 -24.61
CA GLY A 29 -10.88 -0.77 -23.96
C GLY A 29 -11.75 -1.84 -24.61
N GLY A 30 -12.96 -1.49 -25.05
CA GLY A 30 -13.83 -2.42 -25.79
C GLY A 30 -13.20 -2.87 -27.09
N ILE A 31 -12.64 -1.94 -27.86
CA ILE A 31 -11.92 -2.25 -29.11
C ILE A 31 -10.69 -3.12 -28.82
N MET A 32 -9.94 -2.83 -27.76
CA MET A 32 -8.77 -3.63 -27.36
C MET A 32 -9.15 -5.06 -26.96
N VAL A 33 -10.25 -5.23 -26.21
CA VAL A 33 -10.75 -6.55 -25.81
C VAL A 33 -11.22 -7.34 -27.03
N ASP A 34 -12.03 -6.74 -27.89
CA ASP A 34 -12.48 -7.37 -29.14
C ASP A 34 -11.28 -7.78 -30.01
N THR A 35 -10.30 -6.89 -30.16
CA THR A 35 -9.06 -7.15 -30.91
C THR A 35 -8.28 -8.32 -30.30
N ALA A 36 -8.18 -8.40 -28.98
CA ALA A 36 -7.47 -9.49 -28.31
C ALA A 36 -8.20 -10.84 -28.46
N LEU A 37 -9.52 -10.87 -28.25
CA LEU A 37 -10.34 -12.08 -28.38
C LEU A 37 -10.30 -12.66 -29.79
N ASN A 38 -10.35 -11.80 -30.82
CA ASN A 38 -10.27 -12.20 -32.22
C ASN A 38 -8.89 -12.76 -32.64
N ASN A 39 -7.88 -12.63 -31.79
CA ASN A 39 -6.51 -13.10 -32.06
C ASN A 39 -6.01 -14.12 -31.01
N THR A 40 -6.82 -14.43 -30.00
CA THR A 40 -6.49 -15.46 -29.01
C THR A 40 -6.73 -16.85 -29.63
N PRO A 41 -5.86 -17.85 -29.40
CA PRO A 41 -6.07 -19.20 -29.90
C PRO A 41 -7.44 -19.76 -29.49
N ALA A 42 -8.08 -20.53 -30.37
CA ALA A 42 -9.35 -21.16 -30.07
C ALA A 42 -9.21 -22.13 -28.88
N GLY A 43 -10.00 -21.89 -27.82
CA GLY A 43 -10.01 -22.71 -26.61
C GLY A 43 -11.06 -22.22 -25.62
N ASP A 44 -11.55 -23.13 -24.77
CA ASP A 44 -12.73 -22.89 -23.93
C ASP A 44 -12.43 -22.04 -22.67
N PHE A 45 -11.16 -21.88 -22.29
CA PHE A 45 -10.79 -21.30 -20.99
C PHE A 45 -9.63 -20.32 -21.09
N PHE A 46 -9.95 -19.03 -21.02
CA PHE A 46 -8.98 -17.95 -20.89
C PHE A 46 -9.19 -17.17 -19.58
N ASP A 47 -8.10 -16.63 -19.05
CA ASP A 47 -8.09 -15.58 -18.02
C ASP A 47 -7.66 -14.25 -18.67
N ALA A 48 -7.91 -13.16 -17.97
CA ALA A 48 -7.59 -11.80 -18.39
C ALA A 48 -6.70 -11.09 -17.38
N LEU A 49 -5.80 -10.24 -17.88
CA LEU A 49 -4.93 -9.39 -17.08
C LEU A 49 -5.00 -7.95 -17.61
N CYS A 50 -5.38 -7.01 -16.74
CA CYS A 50 -5.33 -5.58 -17.01
C CYS A 50 -4.11 -4.95 -16.33
N GLU A 51 -3.36 -4.14 -17.06
CA GLU A 51 -2.14 -3.46 -16.54
C GLU A 51 -2.43 -2.10 -15.86
N THR A 52 -3.73 -1.80 -15.69
CA THR A 52 -4.26 -0.60 -15.06
C THR A 52 -5.62 -0.90 -14.43
N ALA A 53 -5.95 -0.20 -13.35
CA ALA A 53 -7.29 -0.22 -12.75
C ALA A 53 -8.28 0.73 -13.45
N SER A 54 -7.81 1.58 -14.38
CA SER A 54 -8.62 2.67 -14.93
C SER A 54 -9.44 2.23 -16.15
N CYS A 55 -10.76 2.11 -15.99
CA CYS A 55 -11.77 1.80 -17.04
C CYS A 55 -11.62 0.41 -17.70
N LEU A 56 -10.42 0.07 -18.17
CA LEU A 56 -10.14 -1.14 -18.95
C LEU A 56 -10.64 -2.46 -18.31
N PRO A 57 -10.57 -2.66 -16.97
CA PRO A 57 -11.17 -3.83 -16.33
C PRO A 57 -12.66 -3.98 -16.61
N ASP A 58 -13.42 -2.89 -16.65
CA ASP A 58 -14.86 -2.93 -16.90
C ASP A 58 -15.17 -3.34 -18.34
N ALA A 59 -14.35 -2.94 -19.32
CA ALA A 59 -14.49 -3.39 -20.70
C ALA A 59 -14.31 -4.92 -20.82
N VAL A 60 -13.37 -5.49 -20.06
CA VAL A 60 -13.21 -6.95 -19.98
C VAL A 60 -14.44 -7.60 -19.37
N GLN A 61 -14.97 -7.07 -18.25
CA GLN A 61 -16.13 -7.63 -17.57
C GLN A 61 -17.42 -7.54 -18.38
N LEU A 62 -17.56 -6.51 -19.22
CA LEU A 62 -18.72 -6.34 -20.10
C LEU A 62 -18.71 -7.30 -21.29
N LEU A 63 -17.53 -7.62 -21.82
CA LEU A 63 -17.38 -8.37 -23.07
C LEU A 63 -17.00 -9.83 -22.86
N THR A 64 -16.64 -10.22 -21.64
CA THR A 64 -16.15 -11.56 -21.34
C THR A 64 -16.67 -12.10 -20.00
N PRO A 65 -16.62 -13.42 -19.78
CA PRO A 65 -16.88 -14.00 -18.48
C PRO A 65 -15.82 -13.66 -17.42
N CYS A 66 -14.71 -13.03 -17.78
CA CYS A 66 -13.61 -12.74 -16.86
C CYS A 66 -13.99 -11.59 -15.92
N THR A 67 -14.19 -11.88 -14.64
CA THR A 67 -14.56 -10.87 -13.64
C THR A 67 -13.57 -10.85 -12.48
N VAL A 68 -13.51 -9.72 -11.78
CA VAL A 68 -12.72 -9.66 -10.54
C VAL A 68 -13.29 -10.64 -9.51
N GLY A 69 -14.62 -10.77 -9.46
CA GLY A 69 -15.33 -11.62 -8.49
C GLY A 69 -15.07 -13.12 -8.65
N ASN A 70 -14.97 -13.63 -9.89
CA ASN A 70 -14.63 -15.04 -10.14
C ASN A 70 -13.11 -15.30 -10.21
N GLY A 71 -12.30 -14.24 -10.10
CA GLY A 71 -10.84 -14.32 -10.11
C GLY A 71 -10.21 -14.56 -11.48
N TRP A 72 -11.00 -14.54 -12.57
CA TRP A 72 -10.48 -14.73 -13.94
C TRP A 72 -9.97 -13.42 -14.54
N LEU A 73 -10.32 -12.27 -13.98
CA LEU A 73 -9.71 -10.98 -14.31
C LEU A 73 -8.78 -10.54 -13.17
N ARG A 74 -7.51 -10.34 -13.49
CA ARG A 74 -6.50 -9.80 -12.57
C ARG A 74 -6.12 -8.38 -12.97
N ILE A 75 -6.03 -7.49 -12.00
CA ILE A 75 -5.53 -6.12 -12.19
C ILE A 75 -4.12 -6.03 -11.62
N VAL A 76 -3.14 -5.80 -12.49
CA VAL A 76 -1.73 -5.63 -12.14
C VAL A 76 -1.35 -4.19 -12.46
N ASN A 77 -1.44 -3.31 -11.47
CA ASN A 77 -1.39 -1.87 -11.70
C ASN A 77 0.05 -1.37 -11.95
N VAL A 78 0.54 -1.54 -13.18
CA VAL A 78 1.87 -1.07 -13.63
C VAL A 78 1.80 0.21 -14.46
N GLY A 79 0.63 0.86 -14.51
CA GLY A 79 0.43 2.16 -15.17
C GLY A 79 0.40 2.10 -16.70
N ARG A 80 0.28 0.91 -17.30
CA ARG A 80 0.23 0.73 -18.76
C ARG A 80 -1.21 0.45 -19.20
N TYR A 81 -1.65 1.08 -20.29
CA TYR A 81 -2.99 0.88 -20.83
C TYR A 81 -3.03 -0.33 -21.76
N ALA A 82 -3.06 -1.52 -21.15
CA ALA A 82 -2.96 -2.80 -21.85
C ALA A 82 -3.83 -3.89 -21.20
N VAL A 83 -4.31 -4.79 -22.04
CA VAL A 83 -5.04 -6.00 -21.66
C VAL A 83 -4.37 -7.22 -22.26
N THR A 84 -4.33 -8.31 -21.51
CA THR A 84 -3.82 -9.60 -21.99
C THR A 84 -4.88 -10.67 -21.75
N PHE A 85 -5.19 -11.45 -22.79
CA PHE A 85 -5.97 -12.68 -22.67
C PHE A 85 -5.05 -13.87 -22.89
N TYR A 86 -5.13 -14.88 -22.01
CA TYR A 86 -4.19 -16.00 -22.01
C TYR A 86 -4.87 -17.29 -21.56
N GLU A 87 -4.38 -18.43 -22.05
CA GLU A 87 -4.82 -19.73 -21.56
C GLU A 87 -4.25 -20.03 -20.17
N LYS A 88 -5.02 -20.75 -19.35
CA LYS A 88 -4.84 -20.80 -17.88
C LYS A 88 -3.64 -21.61 -17.40
N TYR A 89 -3.08 -22.49 -18.23
CA TYR A 89 -2.11 -23.50 -17.79
C TYR A 89 -0.68 -23.14 -18.17
N GLY A 90 -0.43 -22.83 -19.43
CA GLY A 90 0.89 -22.44 -19.95
C GLY A 90 1.13 -20.92 -19.97
N GLY A 91 0.08 -20.12 -19.76
CA GLY A 91 0.11 -18.66 -19.80
C GLY A 91 0.25 -18.07 -21.20
N GLU A 92 0.11 -18.84 -22.27
CA GLU A 92 0.22 -18.32 -23.63
C GLU A 92 -0.97 -17.44 -23.98
N GLY A 93 -0.70 -16.27 -24.56
CA GLY A 93 -1.75 -15.29 -24.79
C GLY A 93 -1.39 -14.16 -25.72
N VAL A 94 -2.33 -13.23 -25.82
CA VAL A 94 -2.27 -12.05 -26.67
C VAL A 94 -2.44 -10.82 -25.79
N ARG A 95 -1.45 -9.93 -25.87
CA ARG A 95 -1.45 -8.63 -25.21
C ARG A 95 -1.76 -7.54 -26.23
N VAL A 96 -2.79 -6.75 -25.97
CA VAL A 96 -3.18 -5.58 -26.76
C VAL A 96 -3.01 -4.31 -25.93
N TYR A 97 -2.47 -3.27 -26.54
CA TYR A 97 -2.22 -1.98 -25.89
C TYR A 97 -2.42 -0.82 -26.85
N LEU A 98 -2.74 0.35 -26.30
CA LEU A 98 -2.77 1.60 -27.07
C LEU A 98 -1.32 2.01 -27.39
N ASP A 99 -0.97 2.02 -28.68
CA ASP A 99 0.41 2.19 -29.11
C ASP A 99 0.76 3.66 -29.30
N SER A 100 1.51 4.19 -28.32
CA SER A 100 1.99 5.57 -28.32
C SER A 100 2.72 5.97 -29.61
N SER A 101 3.43 5.04 -30.26
CA SER A 101 4.17 5.33 -31.50
C SER A 101 3.26 5.56 -32.71
N LYS A 102 2.00 5.10 -32.65
CA LYS A 102 1.02 5.26 -33.74
C LYS A 102 0.13 6.49 -33.54
N LEU A 103 0.19 7.14 -32.38
CA LEU A 103 -0.75 8.21 -32.02
C LEU A 103 -0.48 9.54 -32.73
N ASP A 104 0.64 9.69 -33.44
CA ASP A 104 0.89 10.88 -34.27
C ASP A 104 -0.15 11.04 -35.39
N SER A 105 -0.69 9.93 -35.89
CA SER A 105 -1.80 9.93 -36.86
C SER A 105 -3.18 10.20 -36.22
N TRP A 106 -3.26 10.21 -34.88
CA TRP A 106 -4.52 10.30 -34.13
C TRP A 106 -4.42 11.39 -33.03
N PRO A 107 -4.34 12.67 -33.42
CA PRO A 107 -4.00 13.76 -32.50
C PRO A 107 -4.98 13.93 -31.33
N VAL A 108 -6.28 13.69 -31.51
CA VAL A 108 -7.27 13.84 -30.43
C VAL A 108 -7.14 12.70 -29.42
N ILE A 109 -6.93 11.47 -29.88
CA ILE A 109 -6.61 10.32 -29.02
C ILE A 109 -5.28 10.57 -28.28
N LYS A 110 -4.26 11.08 -28.98
CA LYS A 110 -2.96 11.46 -28.39
C LYS A 110 -3.12 12.49 -27.28
N GLU A 111 -3.86 13.56 -27.54
CA GLU A 111 -4.12 14.63 -26.56
C GLU A 111 -4.82 14.09 -25.31
N TRP A 112 -5.83 13.24 -25.47
CA TRP A 112 -6.51 12.58 -24.36
C TRP A 112 -5.57 11.64 -23.59
N PHE A 113 -4.85 10.77 -24.29
CA PHE A 113 -4.04 9.72 -23.68
C PHE A 113 -2.86 10.29 -22.88
N PHE A 114 -2.17 11.28 -23.43
CA PHE A 114 -1.07 11.98 -22.78
C PHE A 114 -1.51 13.14 -21.88
N LYS A 115 -2.83 13.41 -21.80
CA LYS A 115 -3.41 14.53 -21.04
C LYS A 115 -2.75 15.87 -21.39
N LEU A 116 -2.54 16.13 -22.68
CA LEU A 116 -1.81 17.32 -23.17
C LEU A 116 -2.57 18.63 -22.94
N LYS A 117 -3.89 18.55 -22.69
CA LYS A 117 -4.77 19.68 -22.38
C LYS A 117 -5.58 19.41 -21.12
N PRO A 118 -5.94 20.46 -20.36
CA PRO A 118 -6.89 20.35 -19.25
C PRO A 118 -8.22 19.71 -19.70
N LYS A 119 -8.85 18.93 -18.83
CA LYS A 119 -10.09 18.18 -19.14
C LYS A 119 -11.21 19.04 -19.73
N LYS A 120 -11.32 20.31 -19.33
CA LYS A 120 -12.34 21.26 -19.81
C LYS A 120 -12.14 21.69 -21.26
N GLU A 121 -10.92 21.58 -21.79
CA GLU A 121 -10.55 21.96 -23.15
C GLU A 121 -10.56 20.78 -24.12
N GLN A 122 -10.83 19.57 -23.62
CA GLN A 122 -10.88 18.37 -24.44
C GLN A 122 -12.23 18.24 -25.13
N ASP A 123 -12.22 18.13 -26.46
CA ASP A 123 -13.41 17.87 -27.25
C ASP A 123 -13.77 16.38 -27.19
N SER A 124 -14.73 16.05 -26.33
CA SER A 124 -15.20 14.68 -26.16
C SER A 124 -15.85 14.14 -27.44
N LYS A 125 -16.55 14.96 -28.21
CA LYS A 125 -17.24 14.52 -29.42
C LYS A 125 -16.23 14.15 -30.50
N ALA A 126 -15.25 15.03 -30.75
CA ALA A 126 -14.17 14.75 -31.69
C ALA A 126 -13.33 13.53 -31.28
N LEU A 127 -13.14 13.33 -29.96
CA LEU A 127 -12.46 12.15 -29.45
C LEU A 127 -13.21 10.86 -29.77
N PHE A 128 -14.51 10.78 -29.50
CA PHE A 128 -15.31 9.59 -29.81
C PHE A 128 -15.39 9.33 -31.32
N GLU A 129 -15.55 10.38 -32.15
CA GLU A 129 -15.52 10.25 -33.60
C GLU A 129 -14.16 9.73 -34.10
N GLN A 130 -13.06 10.24 -33.58
CA GLN A 130 -11.73 9.77 -33.95
C GLN A 130 -11.50 8.31 -33.50
N ILE A 131 -11.93 7.93 -32.29
CA ILE A 131 -11.83 6.54 -31.82
C ILE A 131 -12.60 5.59 -32.74
N HIS A 132 -13.85 5.95 -33.09
CA HIS A 132 -14.67 5.14 -34.00
C HIS A 132 -14.01 4.98 -35.37
N ASN A 133 -13.51 6.08 -35.96
CA ASN A 133 -12.90 6.06 -37.28
C ASN A 133 -11.53 5.38 -37.31
N ALA A 134 -10.77 5.47 -36.21
CA ALA A 134 -9.47 4.84 -36.10
C ALA A 134 -9.56 3.30 -36.08
N GLY A 135 -10.67 2.74 -35.58
CA GLY A 135 -10.86 1.30 -35.48
C GLY A 135 -9.72 0.66 -34.71
N THR A 136 -9.09 -0.38 -35.25
CA THR A 136 -7.96 -1.09 -34.61
C THR A 136 -6.59 -0.47 -34.85
N ASN A 137 -6.48 0.56 -35.70
CA ASN A 137 -5.19 1.14 -36.12
C ASN A 137 -4.29 1.71 -35.00
N PRO A 138 -4.80 2.36 -33.93
CA PRO A 138 -3.94 2.96 -32.92
C PRO A 138 -3.41 1.92 -31.91
N TYR A 139 -3.79 0.66 -32.04
CA TYR A 139 -3.38 -0.40 -31.11
C TYR A 139 -2.26 -1.25 -31.69
N SER A 140 -1.50 -1.87 -30.80
CA SER A 140 -0.54 -2.91 -31.15
C SER A 140 -0.78 -4.16 -30.34
N MET A 141 -0.33 -5.27 -30.90
CA MET A 141 -0.53 -6.61 -30.38
C MET A 141 0.79 -7.32 -30.23
N GLN A 142 0.91 -8.13 -29.18
CA GLN A 142 2.07 -8.95 -28.91
C GLN A 142 1.61 -10.34 -28.46
N HIS A 143 2.24 -11.39 -29.00
CA HIS A 143 2.19 -12.70 -28.39
C HIS A 143 3.04 -12.69 -27.13
N VAL A 144 2.48 -13.18 -26.04
CA VAL A 144 3.12 -13.15 -24.72
C VAL A 144 2.94 -14.49 -24.02
N ARG A 145 3.79 -14.74 -23.02
CA ARG A 145 3.58 -15.77 -22.02
C ARG A 145 3.53 -15.12 -20.65
N VAL A 146 2.42 -15.28 -19.95
CA VAL A 146 2.20 -14.75 -18.60
C VAL A 146 3.13 -15.47 -17.61
N GLN A 147 3.73 -14.72 -16.69
CA GLN A 147 4.69 -15.29 -15.76
C GLN A 147 4.00 -16.25 -14.77
N PRO A 148 4.65 -17.35 -14.33
CA PRO A 148 4.02 -18.41 -13.54
C PRO A 148 3.28 -17.94 -12.28
N GLN A 149 3.80 -16.93 -11.57
CA GLN A 149 3.16 -16.38 -10.36
C GLN A 149 1.78 -15.75 -10.63
N PHE A 150 1.49 -15.39 -11.89
CA PHE A 150 0.20 -14.87 -12.32
C PHE A 150 -0.72 -15.96 -12.89
N LEU A 151 -0.30 -17.24 -12.91
CA LEU A 151 -1.13 -18.38 -13.31
C LEU A 151 -1.74 -19.09 -12.10
N GLU A 152 -1.10 -18.99 -10.94
CA GLU A 152 -1.55 -19.66 -9.72
C GLU A 152 -2.99 -19.28 -9.33
N LYS A 153 -3.79 -20.28 -8.98
CA LYS A 153 -5.12 -20.08 -8.40
C LYS A 153 -4.96 -19.66 -6.95
N ARG A 154 -5.51 -18.49 -6.60
CA ARG A 154 -5.55 -18.03 -5.21
C ARG A 154 -6.59 -18.83 -4.44
N SER A 155 -6.16 -19.83 -3.67
CA SER A 155 -6.99 -20.46 -2.65
C SER A 155 -7.00 -19.61 -1.38
N LYS A 156 -8.14 -19.52 -0.69
CA LYS A 156 -8.23 -18.90 0.65
C LYS A 156 -7.55 -19.75 1.73
N GLY A 157 -7.23 -21.02 1.46
CA GLY A 157 -6.64 -21.90 2.47
C GLY A 157 -7.56 -22.12 3.68
N SER A 158 -6.97 -22.40 4.84
CA SER A 158 -7.69 -22.43 6.11
C SER A 158 -8.08 -21.03 6.57
N ILE A 159 -9.14 -20.95 7.37
CA ILE A 159 -9.62 -19.71 7.98
C ILE A 159 -9.32 -19.76 9.48
N ALA A 160 -8.73 -18.70 10.03
CA ALA A 160 -8.46 -18.51 11.45
C ALA A 160 -9.16 -17.24 11.96
N LEU A 161 -9.24 -17.07 13.29
CA LEU A 161 -9.71 -15.82 13.91
C LEU A 161 -8.50 -14.93 14.23
N CYS A 162 -8.56 -13.66 13.84
CA CYS A 162 -7.52 -12.68 14.17
C CYS A 162 -7.52 -12.40 15.68
N PRO A 163 -6.38 -12.49 16.39
CA PRO A 163 -6.34 -12.24 17.83
C PRO A 163 -6.61 -10.76 18.19
N LEU A 164 -6.41 -9.83 17.25
CA LEU A 164 -6.56 -8.38 17.50
C LEU A 164 -7.99 -7.86 17.30
N CYS A 165 -8.71 -8.35 16.29
CA CYS A 165 -10.08 -7.89 16.00
C CYS A 165 -11.16 -8.97 16.15
N GLY A 166 -10.78 -10.24 16.30
CA GLY A 166 -11.71 -11.37 16.36
C GLY A 166 -12.35 -11.76 15.02
N GLU A 167 -11.99 -11.10 13.90
CA GLU A 167 -12.56 -11.42 12.58
C GLU A 167 -11.89 -12.63 11.93
N ALA A 168 -12.68 -13.37 11.15
CA ALA A 168 -12.21 -14.53 10.40
C ALA A 168 -11.42 -14.12 9.16
N TYR A 169 -10.22 -14.67 8.96
CA TYR A 169 -9.34 -14.36 7.83
C TYR A 169 -8.54 -15.58 7.35
N PRO A 170 -7.98 -15.57 6.12
CA PRO A 170 -7.12 -16.63 5.63
C PRO A 170 -5.84 -16.79 6.47
N SER A 171 -5.60 -17.97 7.05
CA SER A 171 -4.41 -18.21 7.92
C SER A 171 -3.08 -18.03 7.19
N LYS A 172 -3.07 -18.13 5.85
CA LYS A 172 -1.88 -17.91 5.03
C LYS A 172 -1.47 -16.42 4.95
N ASP A 173 -2.34 -15.50 5.34
CA ASP A 173 -2.09 -14.06 5.25
C ASP A 173 -1.24 -13.57 6.45
N GLY A 174 -0.98 -14.45 7.43
CA GLY A 174 -0.19 -14.17 8.63
C GLY A 174 -0.88 -14.70 9.88
N GLU A 175 -0.36 -14.35 11.05
CA GLU A 175 -0.96 -14.65 12.37
C GLU A 175 -2.02 -13.60 12.78
N ILE A 176 -1.98 -12.42 12.16
CA ILE A 176 -3.01 -11.37 12.24
C ILE A 176 -3.55 -11.11 10.84
N CYS A 177 -4.80 -10.65 10.75
CA CYS A 177 -5.38 -10.31 9.45
C CYS A 177 -4.68 -9.08 8.83
N LEU A 178 -4.67 -8.99 7.49
CA LEU A 178 -4.08 -7.86 6.77
C LEU A 178 -4.66 -6.50 7.21
N GLY A 179 -5.93 -6.49 7.61
CA GLY A 179 -6.60 -5.30 8.14
C GLY A 179 -6.10 -4.84 9.52
N CYS A 180 -5.63 -5.73 10.38
CA CYS A 180 -4.98 -5.34 11.64
C CYS A 180 -3.47 -5.09 11.47
N GLY A 181 -2.87 -5.64 10.42
CA GLY A 181 -1.52 -5.28 9.99
C GLY A 181 -1.48 -3.93 9.28
N ASN A 182 -0.72 -3.85 8.19
CA ASN A 182 -0.45 -2.58 7.50
C ASN A 182 -1.45 -2.21 6.39
N GLU A 183 -2.53 -2.98 6.21
CA GLU A 183 -3.49 -2.76 5.12
C GLU A 183 -4.85 -2.21 5.60
N ASN A 184 -4.94 -1.68 6.83
CA ASN A 184 -6.16 -1.05 7.31
C ASN A 184 -6.48 0.23 6.51
N PRO A 185 -7.62 0.34 5.81
CA PRO A 185 -7.96 1.54 5.07
C PRO A 185 -8.64 2.62 5.95
N TYR A 186 -8.80 2.39 7.26
CA TYR A 186 -9.56 3.24 8.16
C TYR A 186 -8.67 3.82 9.27
N THR A 187 -8.90 5.07 9.65
CA THR A 187 -8.19 5.77 10.75
C THR A 187 -8.90 5.67 12.09
N ASP A 188 -10.22 5.50 12.08
CA ASP A 188 -11.09 5.65 13.26
C ASP A 188 -11.92 4.40 13.54
N ILE A 189 -11.39 3.22 13.23
CA ILE A 189 -11.97 1.99 13.75
C ILE A 189 -11.45 1.83 15.18
N ALA A 190 -12.36 1.89 16.14
CA ALA A 190 -12.14 1.26 17.43
C ALA A 190 -11.98 -0.24 17.15
N THR A 191 -10.76 -0.67 16.80
CA THR A 191 -10.42 -2.08 16.91
C THR A 191 -10.83 -2.44 18.33
N PRO A 192 -11.68 -3.44 18.53
CA PRO A 192 -11.88 -3.98 19.86
C PRO A 192 -10.57 -4.67 20.22
N ARG A 193 -9.54 -3.88 20.54
CA ARG A 193 -8.38 -4.33 21.27
C ARG A 193 -9.00 -4.91 22.52
N SER A 194 -8.93 -6.23 22.65
CA SER A 194 -9.42 -6.93 23.83
C SER A 194 -8.53 -6.51 25.00
N GLY A 195 -8.86 -5.37 25.61
CA GLY A 195 -8.04 -4.69 26.59
C GLY A 195 -8.34 -3.21 26.52
N ALA A 196 -9.11 -2.71 27.49
CA ALA A 196 -9.23 -1.27 27.68
C ALA A 196 -7.82 -0.72 27.91
N ILE A 197 -7.33 0.13 27.00
CA ILE A 197 -6.12 0.92 27.24
C ILE A 197 -6.44 1.77 28.47
N GLU A 198 -5.84 1.44 29.61
CA GLU A 198 -5.86 2.31 30.77
C GLU A 198 -5.31 3.68 30.33
N LYS A 199 -6.01 4.75 30.70
CA LYS A 199 -5.73 6.11 30.23
C LYS A 199 -4.23 6.41 30.34
N ALA A 200 -3.58 6.63 29.20
CA ALA A 200 -2.21 7.10 29.14
C ALA A 200 -2.02 8.34 30.04
N PRO A 201 -0.86 8.49 30.71
CA PRO A 201 -0.60 9.62 31.57
C PRO A 201 -0.68 10.89 30.74
N THR A 202 -1.31 11.93 31.30
CA THR A 202 -1.45 13.20 30.60
C THR A 202 -0.08 13.88 30.56
N LEU A 203 0.60 13.80 29.42
CA LEU A 203 1.90 14.44 29.22
C LEU A 203 1.74 15.96 29.07
N GLN A 204 2.44 16.73 29.89
CA GLN A 204 2.41 18.17 29.80
C GLN A 204 3.26 18.66 28.62
N THR A 205 2.59 19.21 27.62
CA THR A 205 3.23 19.85 26.45
C THR A 205 3.22 21.36 26.63
N ILE A 206 4.37 22.01 26.45
CA ILE A 206 4.47 23.47 26.42
C ILE A 206 5.13 23.95 25.14
N SER A 207 4.91 25.22 24.78
CA SER A 207 5.59 25.81 23.64
C SER A 207 7.10 25.90 23.92
N VAL A 208 7.94 25.74 22.89
CA VAL A 208 9.41 25.80 23.05
C VAL A 208 9.82 27.11 23.72
N ARG A 209 9.17 28.23 23.36
CA ARG A 209 9.48 29.56 23.90
C ARG A 209 9.16 29.70 25.39
N ASP A 210 8.19 28.93 25.87
CA ASP A 210 7.78 28.90 27.28
C ASP A 210 8.53 27.82 28.08
N ALA A 211 9.43 27.07 27.43
CA ALA A 211 10.13 25.95 28.04
C ALA A 211 11.38 26.34 28.83
N ILE A 212 11.82 27.61 28.76
CA ILE A 212 13.01 28.09 29.49
C ILE A 212 12.87 27.79 30.99
N GLY A 213 13.87 27.10 31.55
CA GLY A 213 13.90 26.67 32.95
C GLY A 213 13.11 25.40 33.27
N ARG A 214 12.58 24.70 32.26
CA ARG A 214 11.91 23.40 32.42
C ARG A 214 12.81 22.26 31.97
N SER A 215 12.68 21.12 32.66
CA SER A 215 13.41 19.88 32.37
C SER A 215 12.69 19.09 31.27
N LEU A 216 13.44 18.60 30.27
CA LEU A 216 12.90 17.84 29.14
C LEU A 216 12.60 16.38 29.53
N LEU A 217 11.46 15.86 29.07
CA LEU A 217 10.98 14.53 29.45
C LEU A 217 11.63 13.37 28.66
N HIS A 218 12.21 13.63 27.49
CA HIS A 218 12.81 12.60 26.63
C HIS A 218 13.97 13.18 25.82
N ASP A 219 14.82 12.29 25.31
CA ASP A 219 15.93 12.63 24.42
C ASP A 219 15.40 13.19 23.09
N MET A 220 16.02 14.27 22.60
CA MET A 220 15.70 14.85 21.30
C MET A 220 16.90 14.78 20.37
N THR A 221 16.81 13.87 19.41
CA THR A 221 17.84 13.67 18.39
C THR A 221 17.73 14.67 17.25
N ARG A 222 18.88 15.28 16.93
CA ARG A 222 19.03 16.12 15.74
C ARG A 222 19.55 15.25 14.60
N ILE A 223 18.86 15.34 13.46
CA ILE A 223 19.26 14.65 12.24
C ILE A 223 19.84 15.69 11.28
N ILE A 224 21.16 15.65 11.06
CA ILE A 224 21.81 16.44 10.02
C ILE A 224 22.12 15.50 8.85
N PRO A 225 21.47 15.68 7.69
CA PRO A 225 21.69 14.81 6.53
C PRO A 225 23.18 14.75 6.15
N LYS A 226 23.72 13.53 6.06
CA LYS A 226 25.12 13.21 5.67
C LYS A 226 26.23 13.58 6.67
N SER A 227 25.93 14.11 7.86
CA SER A 227 26.98 14.48 8.83
C SER A 227 26.85 13.74 10.16
N GLU A 228 25.75 13.92 10.91
CA GLU A 228 25.63 13.40 12.28
C GLU A 228 24.18 13.05 12.63
N LYS A 229 24.00 11.95 13.37
CA LYS A 229 22.76 11.55 14.02
C LYS A 229 23.05 11.26 15.49
N GLY A 230 22.57 12.10 16.39
CA GLY A 230 22.73 11.93 17.83
C GLY A 230 21.84 12.87 18.65
N PRO A 231 21.67 12.59 19.96
CA PRO A 231 20.87 13.40 20.86
C PRO A 231 21.48 14.81 20.97
N ALA A 232 20.72 15.83 20.53
CA ALA A 232 21.08 17.23 20.76
C ALA A 232 20.66 17.70 22.16
N PHE A 233 19.60 17.10 22.69
CA PHE A 233 19.16 17.26 24.07
C PHE A 233 18.91 15.90 24.69
N LYS A 234 19.28 15.74 25.96
CA LYS A 234 19.00 14.54 26.75
C LYS A 234 17.84 14.79 27.70
N THR A 235 17.19 13.71 28.10
CA THR A 235 16.21 13.66 29.19
C THR A 235 16.82 14.29 30.44
N GLY A 236 16.05 15.14 31.13
CA GLY A 236 16.53 15.90 32.30
C GLY A 236 17.24 17.22 31.98
N HIS A 237 17.50 17.54 30.70
CA HIS A 237 18.12 18.81 30.32
C HIS A 237 17.18 19.99 30.60
N VAL A 238 17.68 20.99 31.32
CA VAL A 238 16.95 22.21 31.62
C VAL A 238 17.11 23.17 30.44
N VAL A 239 16.01 23.51 29.77
CA VAL A 239 16.04 24.35 28.58
C VAL A 239 16.53 25.76 28.93
N GLU A 240 17.58 26.21 28.24
CA GLU A 240 18.13 27.57 28.34
C GLU A 240 17.66 28.46 27.18
N THR A 241 17.89 29.76 27.27
CA THR A 241 17.49 30.71 26.23
C THR A 241 18.15 30.40 24.88
N ASP A 242 19.40 29.93 24.89
CA ASP A 242 20.16 29.61 23.69
C ASP A 242 19.68 28.32 22.99
N ASP A 243 18.93 27.48 23.70
CA ASP A 243 18.41 26.21 23.17
C ASP A 243 17.18 26.41 22.26
N ILE A 244 16.52 27.56 22.36
CA ILE A 244 15.25 27.86 21.67
C ILE A 244 15.41 27.81 20.15
N ASP A 245 16.44 28.47 19.62
CA ASP A 245 16.69 28.52 18.18
C ASP A 245 17.08 27.14 17.64
N LEU A 246 17.82 26.36 18.45
CA LEU A 246 18.19 25.00 18.10
C LEU A 246 16.97 24.06 18.06
N LEU A 247 16.10 24.10 19.07
CA LEU A 247 14.85 23.33 19.12
C LEU A 247 13.90 23.67 17.96
N LEU A 248 13.77 24.96 17.62
CA LEU A 248 12.98 25.42 16.48
C LEU A 248 13.59 24.96 15.15
N SER A 249 14.92 25.01 15.01
CA SER A 249 15.63 24.52 13.80
C SER A 249 15.50 23.00 13.62
N MET A 250 15.28 22.26 14.71
CA MET A 250 14.93 20.83 14.71
C MET A 250 13.45 20.58 14.37
N GLY A 251 12.67 21.63 14.09
CA GLY A 251 11.26 21.53 13.73
C GLY A 251 10.32 21.35 14.92
N LYS A 252 10.80 21.48 16.16
CA LYS A 252 9.97 21.38 17.37
C LYS A 252 9.29 22.71 17.64
N LYS A 253 7.96 22.74 17.66
CA LYS A 253 7.17 23.91 18.08
C LYS A 253 6.76 23.82 19.56
N THR A 254 6.70 22.59 20.06
CA THR A 254 6.34 22.25 21.42
C THR A 254 7.29 21.17 21.93
N VAL A 255 7.49 21.14 23.25
CA VAL A 255 8.31 20.15 23.96
C VAL A 255 7.54 19.59 25.15
N TYR A 256 7.84 18.34 25.48
CA TYR A 256 7.33 17.68 26.68
C TYR A 256 8.29 17.94 27.83
N VAL A 257 7.77 18.40 28.97
CA VAL A 257 8.58 18.78 30.13
C VAL A 257 8.12 18.07 31.39
N GLU A 258 9.03 17.92 32.36
CA GLU A 258 8.69 17.42 33.69
C GLU A 258 7.78 18.42 34.43
N GLY A 259 6.63 17.93 34.88
CA GLY A 259 5.61 18.68 35.64
C GLY A 259 4.29 17.92 35.69
N ASN A 260 3.60 17.96 36.86
CA ASN A 260 2.30 17.36 37.21
C ASN A 260 1.85 16.12 36.41
N THR A 261 2.82 15.30 36.00
CA THR A 261 2.60 14.02 35.36
C THR A 261 2.29 13.13 36.55
N SER A 262 1.02 12.89 36.80
CA SER A 262 0.62 11.79 37.67
C SER A 262 1.03 10.52 36.93
N THR A 263 2.28 10.13 37.09
CA THR A 263 2.66 8.73 36.95
C THR A 263 1.93 8.04 38.09
N ASP A 264 0.74 7.49 37.83
CA ASP A 264 0.29 6.37 38.64
C ASP A 264 1.42 5.32 38.62
N ASP A 265 1.61 4.59 39.72
CA ASP A 265 2.70 3.61 39.91
C ASP A 265 2.78 2.51 38.82
N ASP A 266 1.81 2.47 37.90
CA ASP A 266 1.68 1.49 36.82
C ASP A 266 2.38 1.89 35.49
N TRP A 267 2.97 3.08 35.39
CA TRP A 267 3.66 3.54 34.17
C TRP A 267 5.19 3.56 34.32
N VAL A 268 5.88 2.87 33.41
CA VAL A 268 7.35 2.84 33.33
C VAL A 268 7.86 3.69 32.17
N HIS A 269 9.06 4.26 32.33
CA HIS A 269 9.71 5.02 31.26
C HIS A 269 10.12 4.10 30.10
N GLU A 270 10.16 4.59 28.85
CA GLU A 270 10.47 3.77 27.66
C GLU A 270 11.83 3.04 27.78
N ASP A 271 12.82 3.71 28.34
CA ASP A 271 14.15 3.15 28.60
C ASP A 271 14.13 2.05 29.67
N GLU A 272 13.27 2.19 30.69
CA GLU A 272 13.08 1.17 31.72
C GLU A 272 12.36 -0.06 31.15
N ALA A 273 11.35 0.15 30.29
CA ALA A 273 10.69 -0.92 29.55
C ALA A 273 11.69 -1.66 28.64
N ALA A 274 12.50 -0.94 27.87
CA ALA A 274 13.51 -1.51 26.99
C ALA A 274 14.55 -2.35 27.74
N LEU A 275 15.00 -1.88 28.91
CA LEU A 275 15.91 -2.65 29.78
C LEU A 275 15.25 -3.89 30.37
N THR A 276 13.99 -3.78 30.79
CA THR A 276 13.24 -4.90 31.35
C THR A 276 13.04 -6.00 30.31
N LEU A 277 12.62 -5.63 29.10
CA LEU A 277 12.52 -6.56 27.97
C LEU A 277 13.89 -7.15 27.62
N GLY A 278 14.94 -6.32 27.60
CA GLY A 278 16.32 -6.76 27.43
C GLY A 278 16.72 -7.89 28.36
N ARG A 279 16.43 -7.75 29.67
CA ARG A 279 16.72 -8.75 30.71
C ARG A 279 15.95 -10.05 30.51
N VAL A 280 14.67 -9.97 30.13
CA VAL A 280 13.80 -11.15 29.98
C VAL A 280 14.11 -11.91 28.69
N MET A 281 14.52 -11.20 27.64
CA MET A 281 14.80 -11.77 26.31
C MET A 281 16.25 -12.27 26.16
N ALA A 282 17.20 -11.77 26.96
CA ALA A 282 18.58 -12.22 26.91
C ALA A 282 18.70 -13.69 27.35
N GLY A 283 19.02 -14.56 26.38
CA GLY A 283 19.32 -15.98 26.62
C GLY A 283 20.80 -16.25 26.88
N ASP A 284 21.15 -17.53 27.05
CA ASP A 284 22.52 -17.96 27.27
C ASP A 284 23.46 -17.50 26.12
N GLY A 285 24.56 -16.85 26.49
CA GLY A 285 25.56 -16.32 25.55
C GLY A 285 25.14 -15.03 24.83
N VAL A 286 24.04 -14.39 25.24
CA VAL A 286 23.57 -13.11 24.70
C VAL A 286 23.57 -12.06 25.81
N THR A 287 24.29 -10.96 25.60
CA THR A 287 24.25 -9.76 26.45
C THR A 287 23.49 -8.64 25.74
N PHE A 288 23.21 -7.53 26.43
CA PHE A 288 22.59 -6.35 25.84
C PHE A 288 23.17 -5.07 26.44
N THR A 289 22.90 -3.93 25.81
CA THR A 289 23.34 -2.62 26.29
C THR A 289 22.67 -2.24 27.62
N GLU A 290 23.47 -1.98 28.65
CA GLU A 290 22.99 -1.59 30.00
C GLU A 290 22.45 -0.16 30.08
N VAL A 291 22.88 0.70 29.14
CA VAL A 291 22.37 2.07 29.01
C VAL A 291 21.48 2.11 27.76
N PRO A 292 20.15 2.18 27.91
CA PRO A 292 19.22 2.34 26.80
C PRO A 292 19.31 3.76 26.25
N SER A 293 18.84 3.96 25.03
CA SER A 293 18.70 5.28 24.41
C SER A 293 17.55 5.24 23.42
N GLU A 294 16.61 6.18 23.55
CA GLU A 294 15.39 6.25 22.73
C GLU A 294 14.56 4.94 22.78
N GLY A 295 14.42 4.34 23.97
CA GLY A 295 13.65 3.09 24.15
C GLY A 295 14.27 1.87 23.46
N LYS A 296 15.56 1.94 23.07
CA LYS A 296 16.25 0.86 22.36
C LYS A 296 17.34 0.21 23.20
N VAL A 297 17.32 -1.13 23.21
CA VAL A 297 18.45 -1.97 23.64
C VAL A 297 19.02 -2.75 22.45
N THR A 298 20.33 -3.02 22.46
CA THR A 298 20.98 -3.82 21.42
C THR A 298 21.60 -5.07 22.01
N PHE A 299 21.15 -6.25 21.55
CA PHE A 299 21.73 -7.53 21.92
C PHE A 299 23.07 -7.78 21.23
N ARG A 300 23.99 -8.44 21.93
CA ARG A 300 25.33 -8.81 21.47
C ARG A 300 25.65 -10.24 21.88
N ALA A 301 26.38 -10.94 21.02
CA ALA A 301 26.90 -12.26 21.38
C ALA A 301 28.09 -12.11 22.34
N GLU A 302 28.08 -12.84 23.44
CA GLU A 302 29.20 -12.92 24.38
C GLU A 302 30.31 -13.85 23.86
N ARG A 303 29.95 -14.79 22.99
CA ARG A 303 30.82 -15.81 22.44
C ARG A 303 30.54 -16.05 20.95
N ASN A 304 31.53 -16.55 20.23
CA ASN A 304 31.36 -16.93 18.82
C ASN A 304 30.39 -18.12 18.71
N GLY A 305 29.44 -18.05 17.79
CA GLY A 305 28.45 -19.10 17.60
C GLY A 305 27.35 -18.73 16.60
N LEU A 306 26.31 -19.55 16.55
CA LEU A 306 25.09 -19.31 15.78
C LEU A 306 24.01 -18.74 16.70
N LEU A 307 23.37 -17.65 16.31
CA LEU A 307 22.18 -17.17 16.98
C LEU A 307 21.02 -18.10 16.63
N VAL A 308 20.42 -18.71 17.67
CA VAL A 308 19.20 -19.50 17.54
C VAL A 308 18.09 -18.74 18.25
N VAL A 309 17.02 -18.45 17.53
CA VAL A 309 15.85 -17.73 18.05
C VAL A 309 14.68 -18.70 18.06
N ASP A 310 13.92 -18.69 19.16
CA ASP A 310 12.62 -19.34 19.21
C ASP A 310 11.62 -18.47 18.44
N GLU A 311 11.44 -18.78 17.17
CA GLU A 311 10.59 -18.01 16.25
C GLU A 311 9.15 -17.96 16.74
N GLU A 312 8.61 -19.09 17.21
CA GLU A 312 7.23 -19.17 17.70
C GLU A 312 7.03 -18.28 18.93
N ARG A 313 7.97 -18.31 19.89
CA ARG A 313 7.90 -17.45 21.08
C ARG A 313 8.07 -15.98 20.75
N LEU A 314 8.96 -15.63 19.82
CA LEU A 314 9.15 -14.26 19.37
C LEU A 314 7.90 -13.73 18.64
N ILE A 315 7.29 -14.55 17.79
CA ILE A 315 6.06 -14.22 17.09
C ILE A 315 4.92 -14.02 18.11
N ASN A 316 4.73 -14.96 19.04
CA ASN A 316 3.72 -14.85 20.07
C ASN A 316 3.88 -13.58 20.92
N PHE A 317 5.12 -13.19 21.24
CA PHE A 317 5.42 -11.94 21.93
C PHE A 317 4.97 -10.72 21.12
N ASN A 318 5.30 -10.67 19.82
CA ASN A 318 4.88 -9.58 18.93
C ASN A 318 3.38 -9.55 18.62
N CYS A 319 2.65 -10.63 18.92
CA CYS A 319 1.20 -10.70 18.80
C CYS A 319 0.46 -10.30 20.08
N VAL A 320 1.17 -10.03 21.18
CA VAL A 320 0.57 -9.46 22.39
C VAL A 320 0.11 -8.03 22.06
N PRO A 321 -1.17 -7.69 22.25
CA PRO A 321 -1.63 -6.32 22.07
C PRO A 321 -0.80 -5.35 22.90
N ASP A 322 -0.44 -4.21 22.31
CA ASP A 322 0.27 -3.10 22.97
C ASP A 322 1.78 -3.35 23.27
N VAL A 323 2.39 -4.34 22.60
CA VAL A 323 3.85 -4.55 22.41
C VAL A 323 4.23 -4.20 20.97
#